data_AF-A0AAN6VND1-F1
#
_entry.id   AF-A0AAN6VND1-F1
#
_cell.length_a   1.000
_cell.length_b   1.000
_cell.length_c   1.000
_cell.angle_alpha   90.00
_cell.angle_beta   90.00
_cell.angle_gamma   90.00
#
_symmetry.space_group_name_H-M   'P 1'
#
loop_
_entity.id
_entity.type
_entity.pdbx_description
1 polymer ?
#
loop_
_entity_poly.entity_id
_entity_poly.type
_entity_poly.pdbx_seq_one_letter_code
_entity_poly.pdbx_strand_id
1 'polypeptide(L)'
;MQKGLLPTALAALLWTQFACAATLPAHDVTKDFLGRGQIHLLNSSNFNTACPDDRIGCLNGHGMLTLNDCAVFNRNDAIPSFPTNLGTAAGNCSFRDQDMPRNTDSYYGADSFAWSCGGKNIDGLDEYYYTVTGFNYPFICSGDIRCYYDIVGKAPTHHSPPMPVWQFFWGGSQMDIEAGHWRVILLWVPLAKESPGGAVA
;
A
#
# COMPACT_ATOMS: atom_id res chain seq x y z
N MET A 1 -13.78 -65.54 10.47
CA MET A 1 -14.25 -64.67 11.57
C MET A 1 -13.08 -63.76 11.90
N GLN A 2 -13.08 -62.44 11.83
CA GLN A 2 -14.12 -61.41 11.73
C GLN A 2 -13.39 -60.17 11.16
N LYS A 3 -13.93 -59.51 10.12
CA LYS A 3 -13.38 -58.28 9.53
C LYS A 3 -13.76 -57.09 10.41
N GLY A 4 -12.79 -56.35 10.93
CA GLY A 4 -13.02 -55.08 11.63
C GLY A 4 -12.91 -53.91 10.65
N LEU A 5 -14.04 -53.28 10.31
CA LEU A 5 -14.11 -51.97 9.67
C LEU A 5 -13.97 -50.88 10.74
N LEU A 6 -13.03 -49.97 10.58
CA LEU A 6 -12.98 -48.69 11.29
C LEU A 6 -13.59 -47.59 10.38
N PRO A 7 -14.47 -46.72 10.90
CA PRO A 7 -15.03 -45.62 10.13
C PRO A 7 -14.08 -44.42 10.15
N THR A 8 -13.66 -43.97 8.97
CA THR A 8 -12.91 -42.73 8.77
C THR A 8 -13.87 -41.54 8.95
N ALA A 9 -13.81 -40.85 10.09
CA ALA A 9 -14.55 -39.62 10.32
C ALA A 9 -13.91 -38.48 9.52
N LEU A 10 -14.61 -38.00 8.48
CA LEU A 10 -14.30 -36.73 7.82
C LEU A 10 -14.66 -35.59 8.78
N ALA A 11 -13.65 -34.95 9.38
CA ALA A 11 -13.80 -33.67 10.05
C ALA A 11 -13.77 -32.56 9.00
N ALA A 12 -14.94 -32.08 8.58
CA ALA A 12 -15.04 -30.86 7.79
C ALA A 12 -14.69 -29.65 8.67
N LEU A 13 -13.46 -29.12 8.53
CA LEU A 13 -13.14 -27.79 9.06
C LEU A 13 -13.95 -26.76 8.26
N LEU A 14 -15.03 -26.25 8.85
CA LEU A 14 -15.62 -24.99 8.42
C LEU A 14 -14.61 -23.88 8.74
N TRP A 15 -13.90 -23.42 7.72
CA TRP A 15 -13.15 -22.17 7.78
C TRP A 15 -14.16 -21.03 7.78
N THR A 16 -14.46 -20.50 8.96
CA THR A 16 -15.19 -19.24 9.12
C THR A 16 -14.32 -18.14 8.51
N GLN A 17 -14.56 -17.79 7.26
CA GLN A 17 -13.99 -16.59 6.67
C GLN A 17 -14.60 -15.41 7.44
N PHE A 18 -13.77 -14.73 8.24
CA PHE A 18 -14.13 -13.44 8.79
C PHE A 18 -14.33 -12.49 7.62
N ALA A 19 -15.59 -12.27 7.28
CA ALA A 19 -15.98 -11.40 6.19
C ALA A 19 -15.65 -9.95 6.57
N CYS A 20 -14.94 -9.24 5.70
CA CYS A 20 -14.80 -7.79 5.73
C CYS A 20 -16.11 -7.09 5.35
N ALA A 21 -17.21 -7.45 6.02
CA ALA A 21 -18.55 -6.99 5.73
C ALA A 21 -19.12 -6.25 6.94
N ALA A 22 -18.70 -5.00 7.11
CA ALA A 22 -19.52 -4.00 7.76
C ALA A 22 -19.66 -2.83 6.79
N THR A 23 -20.83 -2.70 6.18
CA THR A 23 -21.25 -1.49 5.45
C THR A 23 -21.36 -0.37 6.48
N LEU A 24 -20.25 0.30 6.75
CA LEU A 24 -20.23 1.52 7.54
C LEU A 24 -20.92 2.63 6.74
N PRO A 25 -21.56 3.61 7.42
CA PRO A 25 -22.04 4.82 6.75
C PRO A 25 -20.90 5.43 5.92
N ALA A 26 -21.24 6.05 4.78
CA ALA A 26 -20.27 6.65 3.87
C ALA A 26 -19.36 7.65 4.61
N HIS A 27 -18.23 7.15 5.07
CA HIS A 27 -17.22 7.91 5.79
C HIS A 27 -16.37 8.63 4.75
N ASP A 28 -16.15 9.91 4.97
CA ASP A 28 -15.34 10.71 4.06
C ASP A 28 -13.85 10.43 4.33
N VAL A 29 -13.35 9.35 3.70
CA VAL A 29 -11.97 8.88 3.81
C VAL A 29 -10.94 9.93 3.36
N THR A 30 -11.35 10.98 2.65
CA THR A 30 -10.42 12.07 2.27
C THR A 30 -9.90 12.82 3.49
N LYS A 31 -10.66 12.86 4.58
CA LYS A 31 -10.27 13.48 5.85
C LYS A 31 -9.30 12.61 6.63
N ASP A 32 -9.32 11.30 6.41
CA ASP A 32 -8.39 10.36 7.05
C ASP A 32 -7.03 10.41 6.37
N PHE A 33 -6.99 10.67 5.06
CA PHE A 33 -5.74 10.84 4.33
C PHE A 33 -5.07 12.20 4.60
N LEU A 34 -5.02 12.70 5.82
CA LEU A 34 -4.39 14.00 6.16
C LEU A 34 -3.33 13.85 7.24
N GLY A 35 -2.39 14.80 7.30
CA GLY A 35 -1.39 14.88 8.36
C GLY A 35 -0.39 13.72 8.34
N ARG A 36 -0.29 13.00 9.47
CA ARG A 36 0.72 11.96 9.70
C ARG A 36 0.08 10.57 9.67
N GLY A 37 0.74 9.62 9.03
CA GLY A 37 0.23 8.26 8.90
C GLY A 37 1.32 7.25 8.55
N GLN A 38 0.98 5.98 8.65
CA GLN A 38 1.75 4.91 8.03
C GLN A 38 1.13 4.53 6.70
N ILE A 39 1.92 3.90 5.83
CA ILE A 39 1.43 3.37 4.56
C ILE A 39 1.58 1.86 4.60
N HIS A 40 0.45 1.16 4.58
CA HIS A 40 0.38 -0.30 4.61
C HIS A 40 0.12 -0.83 3.19
N LEU A 41 0.68 -2.00 2.87
CA LEU A 41 0.46 -2.67 1.60
C LEU A 41 -0.52 -3.80 1.80
N LEU A 42 -1.57 -3.81 0.99
CA LEU A 42 -2.60 -4.83 1.00
C LEU A 42 -2.45 -5.74 -0.22
N ASN A 43 -2.48 -7.05 0.00
CA ASN A 43 -2.55 -8.04 -1.07
C ASN A 43 -4.00 -8.15 -1.57
N SER A 44 -4.44 -7.13 -2.30
CA SER A 44 -5.75 -7.10 -2.93
C SER A 44 -5.68 -6.43 -4.28
N SER A 45 -6.46 -6.97 -5.21
CA SER A 45 -6.61 -6.46 -6.57
C SER A 45 -7.94 -5.73 -6.81
N ASN A 46 -8.69 -5.44 -5.75
CA ASN A 46 -10.00 -4.79 -5.84
C ASN A 46 -10.27 -3.91 -4.61
N PHE A 47 -10.29 -2.59 -4.79
CA PHE A 47 -10.57 -1.62 -3.71
C PHE A 47 -11.92 -1.83 -3.02
N ASN A 48 -12.91 -2.40 -3.70
CA ASN A 48 -14.23 -2.62 -3.11
C ASN A 48 -14.23 -3.72 -2.05
N THR A 49 -13.27 -4.65 -2.13
CA THR A 49 -13.16 -5.80 -1.22
C THR A 49 -11.87 -5.78 -0.41
N ALA A 50 -10.93 -4.89 -0.73
CA ALA A 50 -9.68 -4.72 0.00
C ALA A 50 -9.95 -4.28 1.43
N CYS A 51 -9.20 -4.87 2.37
CA CYS A 51 -9.34 -4.58 3.79
C CYS A 51 -8.00 -4.52 4.52
N PRO A 52 -7.93 -3.86 5.69
CA PRO A 52 -6.71 -3.81 6.50
C PRO A 52 -6.16 -5.20 6.88
N ASP A 53 -7.01 -6.22 6.96
CA ASP A 53 -6.57 -7.59 7.27
C ASP A 53 -5.79 -8.23 6.11
N ASP A 54 -5.91 -7.71 4.88
CA ASP A 54 -5.12 -8.14 3.70
C ASP A 54 -3.66 -7.62 3.76
N ARG A 55 -3.26 -6.99 4.87
CA ARG A 55 -1.94 -6.37 5.01
C ARG A 55 -0.81 -7.40 4.90
N ILE A 56 0.09 -7.16 3.97
CA ILE A 56 1.33 -7.92 3.78
C ILE A 56 2.58 -7.18 4.26
N GLY A 57 2.43 -5.91 4.63
CA GLY A 57 3.50 -5.13 5.25
C GLY A 57 3.21 -3.64 5.20
N CYS A 58 4.26 -2.85 5.32
CA CYS A 58 4.21 -1.39 5.33
C CYS A 58 5.44 -0.82 4.62
N LEU A 59 5.43 0.48 4.35
CA LEU A 59 6.59 1.15 3.81
C LEU A 59 7.52 1.66 4.89
N ASN A 60 8.82 1.52 4.66
CA ASN A 60 9.85 2.10 5.49
C ASN A 60 10.17 3.55 5.11
N GLY A 61 11.17 4.12 5.80
CA GLY A 61 11.56 5.53 5.66
C GLY A 61 12.05 5.91 4.27
N HIS A 62 12.41 4.91 3.46
CA HIS A 62 12.89 5.05 2.09
C HIS A 62 11.86 4.61 1.05
N GLY A 63 10.60 4.35 1.43
CA GLY A 63 9.54 3.99 0.49
C GLY A 63 9.55 2.53 0.02
N MET A 64 10.26 1.64 0.73
CA MET A 64 10.33 0.21 0.41
C MET A 64 9.42 -0.62 1.32
N LEU A 65 8.82 -1.69 0.79
CA LEU A 65 7.99 -2.65 1.52
C LEU A 65 8.82 -3.46 2.52
N THR A 66 8.35 -3.51 3.76
CA THR A 66 8.98 -4.20 4.89
C THR A 66 7.93 -4.75 5.87
N LEU A 67 8.38 -5.59 6.81
CA LEU A 67 7.63 -5.97 8.02
C LEU A 67 8.19 -5.38 9.33
N ASN A 68 9.40 -4.81 9.32
CA ASN A 68 10.14 -4.55 10.56
C ASN A 68 10.26 -3.06 10.90
N ASP A 69 10.17 -2.17 9.92
CA ASP A 69 10.53 -0.75 10.04
C ASP A 69 9.50 0.17 9.37
N CYS A 70 8.22 0.02 9.73
CA CYS A 70 7.14 0.90 9.24
C CYS A 70 7.40 2.37 9.59
N ALA A 71 7.57 3.20 8.57
CA ALA A 71 7.83 4.62 8.76
C ALA A 71 6.55 5.43 8.89
N VAL A 72 6.74 6.63 9.46
CA VAL A 72 5.73 7.68 9.48
C VAL A 72 5.94 8.59 8.28
N PHE A 73 4.88 8.77 7.53
CA PHE A 73 4.76 9.67 6.40
C PHE A 73 4.00 10.92 6.83
N ASN A 74 4.39 12.05 6.29
CA ASN A 74 3.67 13.30 6.38
C ASN A 74 3.08 13.58 4.99
N ARG A 75 1.77 13.81 4.93
CA ARG A 75 1.13 14.41 3.77
C ARG A 75 1.23 15.92 3.93
N ASN A 76 1.93 16.57 2.99
CA ASN A 76 2.02 18.03 3.01
C ASN A 76 0.79 18.61 2.30
N ASP A 77 -0.10 19.20 3.09
CA ASP A 77 -1.31 19.91 2.65
C ASP A 77 -1.16 21.43 2.71
N ALA A 78 0.06 21.94 3.00
CA ALA A 78 0.30 23.36 3.23
C ALA A 78 0.12 24.24 1.97
N ILE A 79 0.02 23.65 0.77
CA ILE A 79 -0.19 24.39 -0.47
C ILE A 79 -1.51 23.93 -1.10
N PRO A 80 -2.62 24.68 -0.91
CA PRO A 80 -3.95 24.32 -1.42
C PRO A 80 -4.04 24.18 -2.95
N SER A 81 -3.05 24.71 -3.68
CA SER A 81 -2.99 24.76 -5.15
C SER A 81 -1.92 23.86 -5.76
N PHE A 82 -1.17 23.09 -4.96
CA PHE A 82 -0.16 22.14 -5.47
C PHE A 82 -0.54 20.71 -5.11
N PRO A 83 -0.10 19.73 -5.92
CA PRO A 83 -0.27 18.32 -5.59
C PRO A 83 0.25 18.01 -4.17
N THR A 84 -0.60 17.37 -3.37
CA THR A 84 -0.21 16.94 -2.02
C THR A 84 0.85 15.85 -2.14
N ASN A 85 2.06 16.17 -1.71
CA ASN A 85 3.17 15.25 -1.70
C ASN A 85 3.18 14.42 -0.41
N LEU A 86 3.87 13.29 -0.48
CA LEU A 86 4.18 12.45 0.68
C LEU A 86 5.67 12.54 0.93
N GLY A 87 6.05 12.58 2.21
CA GLY A 87 7.44 12.59 2.62
C GLY A 87 7.63 11.86 3.94
N THR A 88 8.85 11.42 4.21
CA THR A 88 9.28 10.86 5.49
C THR A 88 10.30 11.81 6.14
N ALA A 89 10.88 11.40 7.27
CA ALA A 89 12.03 12.11 7.84
C ALA A 89 13.26 12.11 6.91
N ALA A 90 13.32 11.20 5.92
CA ALA A 90 14.39 11.17 4.93
C ALA A 90 14.21 12.23 3.82
N GLY A 91 12.99 12.74 3.63
CA GLY A 91 12.65 13.72 2.60
C GLY A 91 11.39 13.35 1.82
N ASN A 92 11.16 14.07 0.72
CA ASN A 92 10.01 13.85 -0.16
C ASN A 92 10.10 12.49 -0.86
N CYS A 93 8.95 11.93 -1.21
CA CYS A 93 8.83 10.65 -1.89
C CYS A 93 8.42 10.81 -3.36
N SER A 94 8.96 9.96 -4.25
CA SER A 94 8.66 9.99 -5.70
C SER A 94 9.04 8.69 -6.42
N PHE A 95 8.42 8.46 -7.58
CA PHE A 95 8.78 7.42 -8.55
C PHE A 95 9.81 7.91 -9.59
N ARG A 96 10.43 9.07 -9.38
CA ARG A 96 11.37 9.70 -10.32
C ARG A 96 12.84 9.60 -9.89
N ASP A 97 13.12 8.97 -8.76
CA ASP A 97 14.50 8.73 -8.35
C ASP A 97 15.19 7.75 -9.31
N GLN A 98 16.17 8.26 -10.05
CA GLN A 98 16.90 7.49 -11.07
C GLN A 98 17.88 6.49 -10.46
N ASP A 99 18.19 6.62 -9.17
CA ASP A 99 19.04 5.68 -8.43
C ASP A 99 18.26 4.42 -8.01
N MET A 100 16.93 4.44 -8.13
CA MET A 100 16.07 3.30 -7.79
C MET A 100 15.96 2.29 -8.95
N PRO A 101 15.71 1.00 -8.66
CA PRO A 101 15.57 -0.01 -9.70
C PRO A 101 14.33 0.24 -10.57
N ARG A 102 14.44 -0.09 -11.86
CA ARG A 102 13.30 -0.06 -12.79
C ARG A 102 12.50 -1.36 -12.76
N ASN A 103 11.22 -1.29 -13.10
CA ASN A 103 10.36 -2.47 -13.25
C ASN A 103 10.51 -3.08 -14.66
N THR A 104 11.67 -3.65 -14.96
CA THR A 104 12.01 -4.11 -16.31
C THR A 104 11.14 -5.26 -16.84
N ASP A 105 10.41 -5.92 -15.94
CA ASP A 105 9.53 -7.04 -16.30
C ASP A 105 8.20 -6.54 -16.88
N SER A 106 7.69 -5.37 -16.45
CA SER A 106 6.43 -4.80 -16.97
C SER A 106 6.62 -4.18 -18.35
N TYR A 107 5.79 -4.59 -19.32
CA TYR A 107 5.80 -4.01 -20.67
C TYR A 107 5.58 -2.49 -20.68
N TYR A 108 4.58 -1.98 -19.96
CA TYR A 108 4.30 -0.53 -19.90
C TYR A 108 5.02 0.19 -18.75
N GLY A 109 5.45 -0.55 -17.73
CA GLY A 109 6.17 -0.04 -16.56
C GLY A 109 7.70 -0.13 -16.65
N ALA A 110 8.26 -0.64 -17.76
CA ALA A 110 9.68 -0.94 -17.96
C ALA A 110 10.62 0.22 -17.57
N ASP A 111 10.18 1.45 -17.82
CA ASP A 111 10.97 2.66 -17.56
C ASP A 111 10.61 3.37 -16.25
N SER A 112 9.66 2.84 -15.49
CA SER A 112 9.29 3.39 -14.19
C SER A 112 10.29 2.97 -13.11
N PHE A 113 10.71 3.93 -12.29
CA PHE A 113 11.55 3.66 -11.14
C PHE A 113 10.70 3.27 -9.93
N ALA A 114 11.29 2.50 -9.02
CA ALA A 114 10.63 2.15 -7.77
C ALA A 114 10.39 3.39 -6.91
N TRP A 115 9.35 3.35 -6.10
CA TRP A 115 9.06 4.39 -5.14
C TRP A 115 10.21 4.53 -4.16
N SER A 116 10.58 5.78 -3.87
CA SER A 116 11.57 6.08 -2.84
C SER A 116 11.26 7.37 -2.12
N CYS A 117 11.88 7.55 -0.95
CA CYS A 117 11.85 8.79 -0.19
C CYS A 117 13.27 9.23 0.16
N GLY A 118 13.53 10.54 0.09
CA GLY A 118 14.84 11.12 0.38
C GLY A 118 15.88 10.92 -0.73
N GLY A 119 15.43 10.54 -1.93
CA GLY A 119 16.24 10.43 -3.13
C GLY A 119 16.79 11.78 -3.59
N LYS A 120 17.86 11.74 -4.37
CA LYS A 120 18.43 12.95 -4.98
C LYS A 120 17.48 13.48 -6.05
N ASN A 121 17.35 14.80 -6.14
CA ASN A 121 16.49 15.49 -7.12
C ASN A 121 14.97 15.25 -6.95
N ILE A 122 14.51 14.80 -5.77
CA ILE A 122 13.09 14.80 -5.45
C ILE A 122 12.72 16.15 -4.84
N ASP A 123 12.28 17.09 -5.67
CA ASP A 123 11.75 18.38 -5.18
C ASP A 123 10.36 18.23 -4.53
N GLY A 124 9.70 17.09 -4.75
CA GLY A 124 8.39 16.74 -4.20
C GLY A 124 7.24 17.56 -4.79
N LEU A 125 7.45 18.25 -5.91
CA LEU A 125 6.40 19.03 -6.56
C LEU A 125 5.74 18.28 -7.72
N ASP A 126 6.40 17.23 -8.20
CA ASP A 126 6.02 16.51 -9.41
C ASP A 126 5.17 15.25 -9.17
N GLU A 127 4.89 14.92 -7.91
CA GLU A 127 4.11 13.74 -7.53
C GLU A 127 2.87 14.13 -6.76
N TYR A 128 1.73 13.65 -7.23
CA TYR A 128 0.44 13.88 -6.61
C TYR A 128 -0.10 12.61 -6.00
N TYR A 129 -0.39 12.64 -4.69
CA TYR A 129 -1.06 11.56 -3.99
C TYR A 129 -2.43 11.99 -3.49
N TYR A 130 -3.43 11.15 -3.67
CA TYR A 130 -4.80 11.44 -3.25
C TYR A 130 -5.51 10.15 -2.83
N THR A 131 -6.68 10.28 -2.22
CA THR A 131 -7.63 9.17 -2.03
C THR A 131 -8.94 9.55 -2.71
N VAL A 132 -9.74 8.54 -3.08
CA VAL A 132 -11.03 8.73 -3.74
C VAL A 132 -12.16 8.54 -2.72
N THR A 133 -13.18 9.41 -2.80
CA THR A 133 -14.40 9.25 -2.00
C THR A 133 -15.20 8.02 -2.46
N GLY A 134 -15.89 7.36 -1.53
CA GLY A 134 -16.69 6.17 -1.83
C GLY A 134 -15.96 4.84 -1.66
N PHE A 135 -14.65 4.84 -1.39
CA PHE A 135 -13.96 3.68 -0.85
C PHE A 135 -14.20 3.52 0.65
N ASN A 136 -14.08 2.28 1.15
CA ASN A 136 -14.22 1.98 2.58
C ASN A 136 -13.05 2.49 3.42
N TYR A 137 -11.90 2.73 2.78
CA TYR A 137 -10.65 3.11 3.43
C TYR A 137 -9.88 4.15 2.60
N PRO A 138 -8.97 4.93 3.20
CA PRO A 138 -8.14 5.91 2.49
C PRO A 138 -7.03 5.22 1.69
N PHE A 139 -7.41 4.62 0.56
CA PHE A 139 -6.45 4.04 -0.38
C PHE A 139 -5.71 5.14 -1.12
N ILE A 140 -4.39 5.01 -1.19
CA ILE A 140 -3.53 6.00 -1.82
C ILE A 140 -3.49 5.73 -3.32
N CYS A 141 -3.81 6.76 -4.08
CA CYS A 141 -3.68 6.83 -5.53
C CYS A 141 -2.62 7.86 -5.90
N SER A 142 -2.05 7.72 -7.10
CA SER A 142 -1.10 8.68 -7.66
C SER A 142 -1.45 9.03 -9.12
N GLY A 143 -1.10 10.26 -9.53
CA GLY A 143 -1.40 10.75 -10.88
C GLY A 143 -2.91 10.89 -11.16
N ASP A 144 -3.37 10.48 -12.35
CA ASP A 144 -4.77 10.68 -12.76
C ASP A 144 -5.73 9.58 -12.26
N ILE A 145 -5.30 8.31 -12.20
CA ILE A 145 -6.16 7.16 -11.85
C ILE A 145 -5.41 5.94 -11.27
N ARG A 146 -4.16 6.07 -10.82
CA ARG A 146 -3.33 4.90 -10.43
C ARG A 146 -3.41 4.63 -8.94
N CYS A 147 -4.29 3.71 -8.55
CA CYS A 147 -4.46 3.29 -7.16
C CYS A 147 -3.86 1.89 -6.88
N TYR A 148 -3.38 1.22 -7.93
CA TYR A 148 -2.70 -0.07 -7.82
C TYR A 148 -1.19 0.11 -7.98
N TYR A 149 -0.47 -0.79 -7.35
CA TYR A 149 0.99 -0.82 -7.33
C TYR A 149 1.47 -2.23 -7.60
N ASP A 150 2.74 -2.33 -7.97
CA ASP A 150 3.40 -3.55 -8.37
C ASP A 150 4.56 -3.86 -7.40
N ILE A 151 4.64 -5.11 -6.97
CA ILE A 151 5.79 -5.66 -6.26
C ILE A 151 6.20 -7.00 -6.89
N VAL A 152 7.50 -7.23 -6.96
CA VAL A 152 8.06 -8.49 -7.47
C VAL A 152 8.09 -9.54 -6.35
N GLY A 153 7.67 -10.76 -6.64
CA GLY A 153 7.85 -11.93 -5.79
C GLY A 153 6.64 -12.26 -4.91
N LYS A 154 6.84 -12.26 -3.60
CA LYS A 154 5.84 -12.70 -2.61
C LYS A 154 5.85 -11.79 -1.39
N ALA A 155 4.84 -11.91 -0.53
CA ALA A 155 4.78 -11.21 0.75
C ALA A 155 6.13 -11.31 1.50
N PRO A 156 6.62 -10.20 2.09
CA PRO A 156 7.82 -10.21 2.89
C PRO A 156 7.66 -11.12 4.12
N THR A 157 8.80 -11.61 4.61
CA THR A 157 8.94 -12.27 5.90
C THR A 157 9.77 -11.37 6.81
N HIS A 158 9.83 -11.65 8.11
CA HIS A 158 10.67 -10.87 9.03
C HIS A 158 12.17 -10.87 8.67
N HIS A 159 12.61 -11.80 7.82
CA HIS A 159 13.98 -11.88 7.32
C HIS A 159 14.14 -11.41 5.87
N SER A 160 13.05 -11.00 5.21
CA SER A 160 13.12 -10.45 3.88
C SER A 160 13.83 -9.10 3.92
N PRO A 161 14.74 -8.81 2.96
CA PRO A 161 15.20 -7.44 2.77
C PRO A 161 14.02 -6.55 2.33
N PRO A 162 14.11 -5.22 2.55
CA PRO A 162 13.13 -4.29 2.01
C PRO A 162 12.95 -4.45 0.51
N MET A 163 11.71 -4.42 0.04
CA MET A 163 11.33 -4.70 -1.33
C MET A 163 10.91 -3.42 -2.05
N PRO A 164 11.36 -3.16 -3.28
CA PRO A 164 10.89 -1.99 -4.04
C PRO A 164 9.41 -2.13 -4.42
N VAL A 165 8.75 -1.00 -4.61
CA VAL A 165 7.33 -0.91 -4.98
C VAL A 165 7.23 0.02 -6.19
N TRP A 166 6.58 -0.41 -7.26
CA TRP A 166 6.41 0.37 -8.48
C TRP A 166 4.95 0.79 -8.67
N GLN A 167 4.72 1.78 -9.52
CA GLN A 167 3.37 2.02 -10.04
C GLN A 167 2.93 0.84 -10.90
N PHE A 168 1.66 0.47 -10.81
CA PHE A 168 1.08 -0.50 -11.75
C PHE A 168 0.76 0.19 -13.07
N PHE A 169 1.24 -0.37 -14.17
CA PHE A 169 0.90 0.03 -15.53
C PHE A 169 0.19 -1.10 -16.25
N TRP A 170 -0.75 -0.75 -17.13
CA TRP A 170 -1.49 -1.70 -17.96
C TRP A 170 -1.84 -1.06 -19.30
N GLY A 171 -2.15 -1.90 -20.29
CA GLY A 171 -2.58 -1.49 -21.62
C GLY A 171 -2.82 -2.70 -22.52
N GLY A 172 -3.06 -2.48 -23.82
CA GLY A 172 -3.49 -3.54 -24.75
C GLY A 172 -2.57 -4.76 -24.83
N SER A 173 -1.26 -4.59 -24.59
CA SER A 173 -0.26 -5.68 -24.58
C SER A 173 -0.02 -6.31 -23.20
N GLN A 174 -0.53 -5.71 -22.13
CA GLN A 174 -0.36 -6.16 -20.74
C GLN A 174 -1.59 -5.69 -19.94
N MET A 175 -2.62 -6.54 -19.87
CA MET A 175 -3.89 -6.21 -19.22
C MET A 175 -3.89 -6.48 -17.70
N ASP A 176 -2.86 -7.14 -17.18
CA ASP A 176 -2.71 -7.45 -15.76
C ASP A 176 -1.23 -7.42 -15.32
N ILE A 177 -0.98 -7.70 -14.05
CA ILE A 177 0.37 -7.82 -13.48
C ILE A 177 1.16 -8.95 -14.16
N GLU A 178 2.48 -8.80 -14.27
CA GLU A 178 3.35 -9.81 -14.88
C GLU A 178 3.45 -11.08 -14.02
N ALA A 179 3.83 -12.20 -14.65
CA ALA A 179 4.02 -13.45 -13.94
C ALA A 179 5.11 -13.32 -12.86
N GLY A 180 4.78 -13.68 -11.61
CA GLY A 180 5.69 -13.54 -10.47
C GLY A 180 5.60 -12.19 -9.76
N HIS A 181 4.72 -11.29 -10.20
CA HIS A 181 4.43 -10.02 -9.55
C HIS A 181 3.09 -10.05 -8.84
N TRP A 182 2.93 -9.19 -7.85
CA TRP A 182 1.66 -8.99 -7.15
C TRP A 182 1.15 -7.57 -7.38
N ARG A 183 -0.14 -7.49 -7.73
CA ARG A 183 -0.88 -6.22 -7.68
C ARG A 183 -1.31 -5.95 -6.25
N VAL A 184 -0.90 -4.80 -5.73
CA VAL A 184 -1.15 -4.40 -4.33
C VAL A 184 -1.81 -3.03 -4.27
N ILE A 185 -2.39 -2.73 -3.10
CA ILE A 185 -3.03 -1.45 -2.79
C ILE A 185 -2.28 -0.82 -1.62
N LEU A 186 -2.04 0.49 -1.71
CA LEU A 186 -1.52 1.27 -0.58
C LEU A 186 -2.69 1.78 0.27
N LEU A 187 -2.65 1.49 1.56
CA LEU A 187 -3.59 1.96 2.56
C LEU A 187 -2.91 2.99 3.46
N TRP A 188 -3.50 4.17 3.58
CA TRP A 188 -3.09 5.12 4.62
C TRP A 188 -3.68 4.73 5.97
N VAL A 189 -2.83 4.66 7.00
CA VAL A 189 -3.25 4.42 8.38
C VAL A 189 -2.93 5.67 9.19
N PRO A 190 -3.93 6.52 9.47
CA PRO A 190 -3.70 7.77 10.19
C PRO A 190 -3.12 7.49 11.58
N LEU A 191 -2.13 8.28 11.97
CA LEU A 191 -1.72 8.33 13.37
C LEU A 191 -2.62 9.32 14.10
N ALA A 192 -3.00 8.99 15.34
CA ALA A 192 -3.78 9.91 16.16
C ALA A 192 -3.08 11.27 16.21
N LYS A 193 -3.84 12.35 16.00
CA LYS A 193 -3.34 13.70 16.25
C LYS A 193 -2.96 13.76 17.73
N GLU A 194 -1.71 14.09 18.04
CA GLU A 194 -1.34 14.45 19.41
C GLU A 194 -2.30 15.55 19.85
N SER A 195 -3.07 15.29 20.90
CA SER A 195 -4.02 16.27 21.42
C SER A 195 -3.20 17.47 21.90
N PRO A 196 -3.46 18.71 21.44
CA PRO A 196 -2.74 19.88 21.90
C PRO A 196 -3.16 20.18 23.35
N GLY A 197 -2.54 19.54 24.34
CA GLY A 197 -3.00 19.69 25.72
C GLY A 197 -2.37 18.80 26.79
N GLY A 198 -1.24 18.13 26.55
CA GLY A 198 -0.46 17.51 27.62
C GLY A 198 0.35 18.54 28.39
N ALA A 199 -0.30 19.43 29.12
CA ALA A 199 0.37 20.27 30.11
C ALA A 199 0.96 19.35 31.19
N VAL A 200 2.28 19.32 31.28
CA VAL A 200 3.00 18.71 32.40
C VAL A 200 2.74 19.60 33.61
N ALA A 201 2.06 19.03 34.62
CA ALA A 201 1.92 19.65 35.94
C ALA A 201 3.24 19.58 36.70
#